data_AF-A0A0H5NZC6-F1
#
_entry.id   AF-A0A0H5NZC6-F1
#
_cell.length_a   1.000
_cell.length_b   1.000
_cell.length_c   1.000
_cell.angle_alpha   90.00
_cell.angle_beta   90.00
_cell.angle_gamma   90.00
#
_symmetry.space_group_name_H-M   'P 1'
#
loop_
_entity.id
_entity.type
_entity.pdbx_description
1 polymer ?
#
loop_
_entity_poly.entity_id
_entity_poly.type
_entity_poly.pdbx_seq_one_letter_code
_entity_poly.pdbx_strand_id
1 'polypeptide(L)'
;MLRSDHDPAVYDALTRAHPLRIVYTVHTDAAALLAARIGVHHALEHAADAAVVPHLGTLEPDSPWWLVTQVADLITGKQIYSLRSATSTQRRSEH
;
A
#
# COMPACT_ATOMS: atom_id res chain seq x y z
N MET A 1 -21.88 -0.71 -4.07
CA MET A 1 -21.76 -0.24 -5.47
C MET A 1 -20.27 -0.19 -5.76
N LEU A 2 -19.75 -1.04 -6.66
CA LEU A 2 -18.33 -1.03 -7.00
C LEU A 2 -17.99 0.28 -7.73
N ARG A 3 -17.08 1.10 -7.16
CA ARG A 3 -16.58 2.31 -7.83
C ARG A 3 -15.80 1.91 -9.09
N SER A 4 -16.36 2.21 -10.26
CA SER A 4 -15.75 2.07 -11.59
C SER A 4 -14.69 3.13 -11.90
N ASP A 5 -13.78 3.39 -10.97
CA ASP A 5 -12.59 4.24 -11.20
C ASP A 5 -11.34 3.38 -11.46
N HIS A 6 -11.56 2.10 -11.77
CA HIS A 6 -10.52 1.13 -12.06
C HIS A 6 -10.08 1.27 -13.51
N ASP A 7 -9.01 2.05 -13.74
CA ASP A 7 -8.35 2.09 -15.03
C ASP A 7 -7.25 1.01 -15.08
N PRO A 8 -7.45 -0.12 -15.79
CA PRO A 8 -6.45 -1.16 -15.92
C PRO A 8 -5.14 -0.67 -16.56
N ALA A 9 -5.17 0.45 -17.29
CA ALA A 9 -3.96 1.04 -17.85
C ALA A 9 -3.00 1.56 -16.76
N VAL A 10 -3.52 1.98 -15.60
CA VAL A 10 -2.71 2.44 -14.46
C VAL A 10 -1.97 1.27 -13.81
N TYR A 11 -2.61 0.11 -13.70
CA TYR A 11 -1.97 -1.11 -13.19
C TYR A 11 -0.86 -1.57 -14.14
N ASP A 12 -1.13 -1.64 -15.44
CA ASP A 12 -0.11 -2.01 -16.42
C ASP A 12 1.07 -1.03 -16.47
N ALA A 13 0.83 0.27 -16.25
CA ALA A 13 1.89 1.27 -16.16
C ALA A 13 2.79 1.05 -14.93
N LEU A 14 2.20 0.84 -13.76
CA LEU A 14 2.93 0.59 -12.50
C LEU A 14 3.73 -0.72 -12.54
N THR A 15 3.16 -1.77 -13.14
CA THR A 15 3.80 -3.08 -13.28
C THR A 15 4.93 -3.09 -14.32
N ARG A 16 4.93 -2.14 -15.26
CA ARG A 16 6.04 -1.94 -16.21
C ARG A 16 7.13 -1.03 -15.65
N ALA A 17 6.75 -0.02 -14.87
CA ALA A 17 7.68 0.93 -14.27
C ALA A 17 8.52 0.32 -13.13
N HIS A 18 7.97 -0.69 -12.47
CA HIS A 18 8.65 -1.45 -11.42
C HIS A 18 8.61 -2.93 -11.82
N PRO A 19 9.72 -3.71 -11.75
CA PRO A 19 9.74 -5.13 -12.09
C PRO A 19 8.99 -5.97 -11.05
N LEU A 20 7.73 -5.63 -10.79
CA LEU A 20 6.86 -6.24 -9.79
C LEU A 20 5.98 -7.27 -10.49
N ARG A 21 5.93 -8.48 -9.95
CA ARG A 21 4.92 -9.47 -10.34
C ARG A 21 3.68 -9.23 -9.49
N ILE A 22 2.55 -8.91 -10.13
CA ILE A 22 1.27 -8.82 -9.41
C ILE A 22 0.94 -10.23 -8.88
N VAL A 23 0.94 -10.39 -7.57
CA VAL A 23 0.60 -11.66 -6.92
C VAL A 23 -0.89 -11.73 -6.60
N TYR A 24 -1.54 -10.59 -6.31
CA TYR A 24 -2.96 -10.56 -5.96
C TYR A 24 -3.58 -9.15 -6.09
N THR A 25 -4.87 -9.06 -6.42
CA THR A 25 -5.64 -7.81 -6.53
C THR A 25 -6.89 -7.85 -5.64
N VAL A 26 -6.96 -7.00 -4.61
CA VAL A 26 -8.14 -6.84 -3.76
C VAL A 26 -8.96 -5.63 -4.20
N HIS A 27 -10.26 -5.82 -4.36
CA HIS A 27 -11.23 -4.73 -4.44
C HIS A 27 -12.06 -4.72 -3.16
N THR A 28 -11.97 -3.64 -2.39
CA THR A 28 -12.70 -3.53 -1.11
C THR A 28 -13.33 -2.16 -0.98
N ASP A 29 -14.65 -2.13 -0.76
CA ASP A 29 -15.42 -0.93 -0.38
C ASP A 29 -15.58 -0.95 1.15
N ALA A 30 -14.45 -0.92 1.85
CA ALA A 30 -14.37 -1.02 3.29
C ALA A 30 -13.78 0.26 3.89
N ALA A 31 -14.10 0.52 5.16
CA ALA A 31 -13.43 1.56 5.93
C ALA A 31 -11.91 1.36 5.87
N ALA A 32 -11.15 2.45 5.78
CA ALA A 32 -9.71 2.44 5.50
C ALA A 32 -8.90 1.52 6.43
N LEU A 33 -9.30 1.40 7.70
CA LEU A 33 -8.66 0.48 8.65
C LEU A 33 -8.85 -0.99 8.28
N LEU A 34 -10.04 -1.39 7.86
CA LEU A 34 -10.31 -2.77 7.43
C LEU A 34 -9.60 -3.07 6.11
N ALA A 35 -9.62 -2.12 5.16
CA ALA A 35 -8.88 -2.24 3.91
C ALA A 35 -7.37 -2.42 4.13
N ALA A 36 -6.77 -1.62 5.01
CA ALA A 36 -5.36 -1.75 5.38
C ALA A 36 -5.03 -3.10 6.02
N ARG A 37 -5.90 -3.62 6.90
CA ARG A 37 -5.74 -4.95 7.51
C ARG A 37 -5.81 -6.08 6.48
N ILE A 38 -6.73 -6.00 5.52
CA ILE A 38 -6.80 -6.95 4.41
C ILE A 38 -5.51 -6.90 3.59
N GLY A 39 -5.00 -5.68 3.32
CA GLY A 39 -3.71 -5.49 2.65
C GLY A 39 -2.53 -6.14 3.39
N VAL A 40 -2.43 -5.92 4.70
CA VAL A 40 -1.40 -6.57 5.56
C VAL A 40 -1.52 -8.08 5.53
N HIS A 41 -2.75 -8.61 5.65
CA HIS A 41 -2.98 -10.05 5.65
C HIS A 41 -2.50 -10.69 4.35
N HIS A 42 -2.87 -10.13 3.20
CA HIS A 42 -2.42 -10.64 1.90
C HIS A 42 -0.93 -10.47 1.67
N ALA A 43 -0.33 -9.36 2.13
CA ALA A 43 1.11 -9.18 2.03
C ALA A 43 1.87 -10.29 2.78
N LEU A 44 1.40 -10.66 3.98
CA LEU A 44 1.96 -11.77 4.75
C LEU A 44 1.67 -13.13 4.11
N GLU A 45 0.43 -13.40 3.72
CA GLU A 45 0.01 -14.67 3.12
C GLU A 45 0.81 -15.00 1.86
N HIS A 46 1.13 -13.99 1.06
CA HIS A 46 1.82 -14.15 -0.22
C HIS A 46 3.30 -13.80 -0.17
N ALA A 47 3.85 -13.49 1.01
CA ALA A 47 5.23 -12.98 1.18
C ALA A 47 5.55 -11.86 0.18
N ALA A 48 4.64 -10.90 0.03
CA ALA A 48 4.75 -9.83 -0.95
C ALA A 48 5.79 -8.80 -0.50
N ASP A 49 6.73 -8.47 -1.38
CA ASP A 49 7.71 -7.39 -1.14
C ASP A 49 7.07 -6.01 -1.18
N ALA A 50 5.98 -5.85 -1.95
CA ALA A 50 5.28 -4.59 -2.11
C ALA A 50 3.76 -4.78 -2.27
N ALA A 51 3.00 -3.81 -1.77
CA ALA A 51 1.57 -3.66 -1.94
C ALA A 51 1.27 -2.36 -2.72
N VAL A 52 0.52 -2.46 -3.81
CA VAL A 52 0.19 -1.32 -4.66
C VAL A 52 -1.27 -0.92 -4.44
N VAL A 53 -1.50 0.33 -4.06
CA VAL A 53 -2.83 0.90 -3.82
C VAL A 53 -2.97 2.23 -4.59
N PRO A 54 -3.29 2.17 -5.90
CA PRO A 54 -3.14 3.32 -6.80
C PRO A 54 -4.05 4.51 -6.47
N HIS A 55 -5.22 4.25 -5.88
CA HIS A 55 -6.21 5.27 -5.56
C HIS A 55 -5.81 6.12 -4.33
N LEU A 56 -4.79 5.71 -3.58
CA LEU A 56 -4.27 6.51 -2.48
C LEU A 56 -3.36 7.62 -3.02
N GLY A 57 -3.51 8.81 -2.46
CA GLY A 57 -2.61 9.93 -2.68
C GLY A 57 -1.42 9.91 -1.72
N THR A 58 -1.09 11.07 -1.17
CA THR A 58 -0.20 11.18 -0.01
C THR A 58 -0.96 10.71 1.22
N LEU A 59 -0.39 9.78 1.97
CA LEU A 59 -0.91 9.33 3.25
C LEU A 59 -0.77 10.43 4.29
N GLU A 60 -1.86 10.69 5.00
CA GLU A 60 -1.84 11.48 6.23
C GLU A 60 -1.12 10.72 7.36
N PRO A 61 -0.54 11.41 8.36
CA PRO A 61 0.18 10.78 9.46
C PRO A 61 -0.63 9.72 10.21
N ASP A 62 -1.94 9.94 10.39
CA ASP A 62 -2.84 9.04 11.11
C ASP A 62 -3.51 8.00 10.20
N SER A 63 -3.05 7.89 8.96
CA SER A 63 -3.61 6.95 7.98
C SER A 63 -3.36 5.51 8.40
N PRO A 64 -4.39 4.64 8.41
CA PRO A 64 -4.21 3.23 8.76
C PRO A 64 -3.35 2.45 7.75
N TRP A 65 -3.10 3.01 6.57
CA TRP A 65 -2.27 2.41 5.53
C TRP A 65 -0.79 2.30 5.91
N TRP A 66 -0.33 3.05 6.93
CA TRP A 66 0.99 2.84 7.54
C TRP A 66 1.17 1.42 8.10
N LEU A 67 0.09 0.68 8.40
CA LEU A 67 0.19 -0.72 8.81
C LEU A 67 0.82 -1.61 7.73
N VAL A 68 0.60 -1.29 6.45
CA VAL A 68 1.17 -2.08 5.33
C VAL A 68 2.68 -1.93 5.28
N THR A 69 3.21 -0.73 5.58
CA THR A 69 4.66 -0.46 5.61
C THR A 69 5.39 -1.18 6.73
N GLN A 70 4.70 -1.93 7.58
CA GLN A 70 5.33 -2.78 8.59
C GLN A 70 5.74 -4.15 8.01
N VAL A 71 5.16 -4.55 6.88
CA VAL A 71 5.34 -5.90 6.31
C VAL A 71 5.72 -5.90 4.82
N ALA A 72 5.41 -4.83 4.08
CA ALA A 72 5.76 -4.67 2.67
C ALA A 72 5.94 -3.19 2.32
N ASP A 73 6.60 -2.88 1.20
CA ASP A 73 6.59 -1.51 0.68
C ASP A 73 5.18 -1.14 0.21
N LEU A 74 4.69 0.06 0.55
CA LEU A 74 3.39 0.55 0.10
C LEU A 74 3.58 1.56 -1.05
N ILE A 75 3.11 1.20 -2.24
CA ILE A 75 3.15 2.03 -3.43
C ILE A 75 1.77 2.65 -3.65
N THR A 76 1.68 3.96 -3.58
CA THR A 76 0.44 4.71 -3.88
C THR A 76 0.52 5.33 -5.26
N GLY A 77 -0.57 5.96 -5.73
CA GLY A 77 -0.56 6.69 -7.00
C GLY A 77 0.36 7.92 -7.00
N LYS A 78 0.89 8.34 -5.85
CA LYS A 78 1.74 9.54 -5.72
C LYS A 78 3.14 9.26 -5.20
N GLN A 79 3.34 8.24 -4.38
CA GLN A 79 4.64 7.99 -3.75
C GLN A 79 4.81 6.54 -3.27
N ILE A 80 6.05 6.21 -2.94
CA ILE A 80 6.43 4.92 -2.38
C ILE A 80 6.78 5.12 -0.90
N TYR A 81 6.19 4.31 -0.04
CA TYR A 81 6.49 4.24 1.38
C TYR A 81 7.19 2.92 1.68
N SER A 82 8.48 3.00 2.02
CA SER A 82 9.26 1.80 2.27
C SER A 82 9.02 1.18 3.65
N LEU A 83 9.25 -0.13 3.73
CA LEU A 83 9.21 -0.97 4.94
C LEU A 83 9.98 -0.35 6.13
N ARG A 84 11.00 0.46 5.86
CA ARG A 84 11.89 1.09 6.87
C ARG A 84 11.51 2.52 7.28
N SER A 85 10.50 3.14 6.70
CA SER A 85 10.15 4.53 7.06
C SER A 85 9.48 4.64 8.44
N ALA A 86 8.93 3.54 8.98
CA ALA A 86 8.42 3.50 10.36
C ALA A 86 9.55 3.58 11.41
N THR A 87 10.76 3.12 11.10
CA THR A 87 11.91 3.18 12.03
C THR A 87 12.53 4.57 12.16
N SER A 88 12.33 5.47 11.19
CA SER A 88 12.90 6.83 11.24
C SER A 88 12.09 7.82 12.08
N THR A 89 10.79 7.57 12.27
CA THR A 89 9.94 8.47 13.08
C THR A 89 10.07 8.18 14.59
N GLN A 90 10.35 6.93 14.99
CA GLN A 90 10.52 6.59 16.41
C GLN A 90 11.85 7.08 17.01
N ARG A 91 12.87 7.38 16.17
CA ARG A 91 14.19 7.87 16.64
C ARG A 91 14.29 9.39 16.79
N ARG A 92 13.18 10.13 16.63
CA ARG A 92 13.10 11.59 16.84
C ARG A 92 12.10 11.95 17.95
N SER A 93 12.07 11.16 19.02
CA SER A 93 11.41 11.53 20.28
C SER A 93 12.29 11.29 21.51
N GLU A 94 13.58 11.07 21.30
CA GLU A 94 14.60 11.05 22.36
C GLU A 94 15.68 12.07 22.02
N HIS A 95 15.42 13.35 22.32
CA HIS A 95 16.46 14.34 22.58
C HIS A 95 15.90 15.56 23.29
#